data_AF-A0A2V2S5J0-F1
#
_entry.id   AF-A0A2V2S5J0-F1
#
_cell.length_a   1.000
_cell.length_b   1.000
_cell.length_c   1.000
_cell.angle_alpha   90.00
_cell.angle_beta   90.00
_cell.angle_gamma   90.00
#
_symmetry.space_group_name_H-M   'P 1'
#
loop_
_entity.id
_entity.type
_entity.pdbx_description
1 polymer ?
#
loop_
_entity_poly.entity_id
_entity_poly.type
_entity_poly.pdbx_seq_one_letter_code
_entity_poly.pdbx_strand_id
1 'polypeptide(L)'
;MNDSNFKNSSIKTLGVYVDVQNIYYTVKQQYNAHFNYKEFLSEVKTGGRILKAVAYATNNNREDQRHFQGLLASYGFQVQLSSYNVHSSGQVSMEREMRSDILHDSRQLDRIILATGNGGFEDLIHHIKRIHQRPIDLYGVPGLTAQRLIDAVDQYFPIDASLLLGIPIRW
;
A
#
# COMPACT_ATOMS: atom_id res chain seq x y z
N MET A 1 33.15 -3.06 -35.53
CA MET A 1 31.73 -3.43 -35.52
C MET A 1 31.53 -4.59 -34.56
N ASN A 2 31.06 -4.32 -33.35
CA ASN A 2 30.00 -5.10 -32.70
C ASN A 2 29.54 -4.34 -31.45
N ASP A 3 28.54 -3.48 -31.65
CA ASP A 3 27.78 -2.84 -30.59
C ASP A 3 26.75 -3.84 -30.06
N SER A 4 27.10 -4.57 -28.99
CA SER A 4 26.15 -5.37 -28.23
C SER A 4 25.76 -4.64 -26.94
N ASN A 5 24.94 -3.61 -27.11
CA ASN A 5 23.70 -3.37 -26.37
C ASN A 5 23.72 -3.65 -24.84
N PHE A 6 24.46 -2.85 -24.07
CA PHE A 6 24.14 -2.67 -22.66
C PHE A 6 22.85 -1.84 -22.56
N LYS A 7 21.70 -2.52 -22.48
CA LYS A 7 20.48 -1.90 -21.96
C LYS A 7 20.82 -1.38 -20.56
N ASN A 8 20.99 -0.07 -20.45
CA ASN A 8 21.08 0.63 -19.19
C ASN A 8 19.74 0.41 -18.47
N SER A 9 19.65 -0.64 -17.64
CA SER A 9 18.45 -0.92 -16.86
C SER A 9 18.38 0.12 -15.75
N SER A 10 17.78 1.28 -16.06
CA SER A 10 17.45 2.29 -15.08
C SER A 10 16.68 1.64 -13.93
N ILE A 11 17.15 1.84 -12.69
CA ILE A 11 16.47 1.34 -11.49
C ILE A 11 15.04 1.89 -11.49
N LYS A 12 14.04 0.99 -11.45
CA LYS A 12 12.62 1.37 -11.47
C LYS A 12 12.26 2.21 -10.26
N THR A 13 11.49 3.27 -10.45
CA THR A 13 10.94 4.09 -9.36
C THR A 13 9.60 3.56 -8.87
N LEU A 14 9.46 3.37 -7.55
CA LEU A 14 8.28 2.78 -6.92
C LEU A 14 7.57 3.78 -6.00
N GLY A 15 6.23 3.75 -6.00
CA GLY A 15 5.41 4.44 -5.01
C GLY A 15 4.55 3.45 -4.25
N VAL A 16 4.63 3.45 -2.93
CA VAL A 16 3.93 2.51 -2.04
C VAL A 16 2.82 3.24 -1.29
N TYR A 17 1.61 2.72 -1.34
CA TYR A 17 0.43 3.32 -0.71
C TYR A 17 -0.33 2.25 0.06
N VAL A 18 -0.46 2.44 1.38
CA VAL A 18 -1.03 1.42 2.28
C VAL A 18 -2.28 1.96 2.98
N ASP A 19 -3.40 1.27 2.81
CA ASP A 19 -4.61 1.46 3.62
C ASP A 19 -4.44 0.71 4.94
N VAL A 20 -3.94 1.40 5.98
CA VAL A 20 -3.56 0.78 7.25
C VAL A 20 -4.75 0.11 7.93
N GLN A 21 -5.93 0.72 7.87
CA GLN A 21 -7.12 0.15 8.50
C GLN A 21 -7.59 -1.11 7.79
N ASN A 22 -7.68 -1.06 6.45
CA ASN A 22 -8.11 -2.23 5.70
C ASN A 22 -7.15 -3.41 5.91
N ILE A 23 -5.84 -3.17 5.83
CA ILE A 23 -4.83 -4.20 6.11
C ILE A 23 -4.95 -4.73 7.54
N TYR A 24 -5.11 -3.85 8.54
CA TYR A 24 -5.26 -4.26 9.93
C TYR A 24 -6.45 -5.21 10.13
N TYR A 25 -7.64 -4.83 9.66
CA TYR A 25 -8.85 -5.62 9.88
C TYR A 25 -8.84 -6.94 9.10
N THR A 26 -8.39 -6.91 7.84
CA THR A 26 -8.36 -8.13 7.01
C THR A 26 -7.35 -9.15 7.53
N VAL A 27 -6.14 -8.71 7.92
CA VAL A 27 -5.13 -9.60 8.50
C VAL A 27 -5.58 -10.14 9.85
N LYS A 28 -6.18 -9.30 10.70
CA LYS A 28 -6.71 -9.73 11.99
C LYS A 28 -7.84 -10.74 11.84
N GLN A 29 -8.75 -10.54 10.87
CA GLN A 29 -9.87 -11.44 10.61
C GLN A 29 -9.39 -12.80 10.07
N GLN A 30 -8.51 -12.80 9.07
CA GLN A 30 -8.12 -14.04 8.39
C GLN A 30 -7.09 -14.84 9.19
N TYR A 31 -6.15 -14.17 9.85
CA TYR A 31 -4.97 -14.81 10.41
C TYR A 31 -4.81 -14.61 11.92
N ASN A 32 -5.65 -13.78 12.54
CA ASN A 32 -5.47 -13.36 13.93
C ASN A 32 -4.03 -12.89 14.23
N ALA A 33 -3.46 -12.13 13.29
CA ALA A 33 -2.07 -11.68 13.29
C ALA A 33 -1.96 -10.14 13.16
N HIS A 34 -0.74 -9.62 13.19
CA HIS A 34 -0.42 -8.26 12.75
C HIS A 34 0.34 -8.29 11.42
N PHE A 35 0.19 -7.25 10.60
CA PHE A 35 0.94 -7.13 9.36
C PHE A 35 2.38 -6.66 9.63
N ASN A 36 3.34 -7.29 8.98
CA ASN A 36 4.75 -6.95 9.09
C ASN A 36 5.14 -5.85 8.08
N TYR A 37 4.86 -4.59 8.42
CA TYR A 37 5.16 -3.44 7.57
C TYR A 37 6.65 -3.30 7.21
N LYS A 38 7.55 -3.76 8.09
CA LYS A 38 9.00 -3.72 7.85
C LYS A 38 9.39 -4.73 6.77
N GLU A 39 8.91 -5.96 6.88
CA GLU A 39 9.19 -7.01 5.89
C GLU A 39 8.55 -6.67 4.55
N PHE A 40 7.30 -6.22 4.55
CA PHE A 40 6.62 -5.74 3.35
C PHE A 40 7.44 -4.67 2.60
N LEU A 41 7.93 -3.65 3.32
CA LEU A 41 8.71 -2.59 2.68
C LEU A 41 10.10 -3.09 2.24
N SER A 42 10.68 -4.08 2.94
CA SER A 42 11.92 -4.75 2.56
C SER A 42 11.76 -5.51 1.24
N GLU A 43 10.70 -6.31 1.11
CA GLU A 43 10.35 -7.05 -0.09
C GLU A 43 10.15 -6.11 -1.28
N VAL A 44 9.35 -5.06 -1.12
CA VAL A 44 9.09 -4.08 -2.19
C VAL A 44 10.37 -3.38 -2.67
N LYS A 45 11.32 -3.09 -1.77
CA LYS A 45 12.62 -2.48 -2.13
C LYS A 45 13.46 -3.35 -3.06
N THR A 46 13.24 -4.66 -3.10
CA THR A 46 13.94 -5.55 -4.04
C THR A 46 13.54 -5.30 -5.49
N GLY A 47 12.33 -4.77 -5.72
CA GLY A 47 11.80 -4.48 -7.06
C GLY A 47 12.24 -3.13 -7.66
N GLY A 48 12.85 -2.24 -6.86
CA GLY A 48 13.26 -0.91 -7.32
C GLY A 48 13.47 0.11 -6.21
N ARG A 49 13.71 1.36 -6.61
CA ARG A 49 13.91 2.48 -5.70
C ARG A 49 12.57 3.10 -5.31
N ILE A 50 12.20 2.96 -4.04
CA ILE A 50 11.02 3.63 -3.47
C ILE A 50 11.25 5.15 -3.44
N LEU A 51 10.46 5.89 -4.21
CA LEU A 51 10.43 7.37 -4.14
C LEU A 51 9.54 7.85 -3.00
N LYS A 52 8.45 7.13 -2.76
CA LYS A 52 7.43 7.50 -1.80
C LYS A 52 6.84 6.23 -1.21
N ALA A 53 6.70 6.20 0.11
CA ALA A 53 5.94 5.16 0.82
C ALA A 53 5.03 5.86 1.81
N VAL A 54 3.72 5.74 1.63
CA VAL A 54 2.70 6.41 2.43
C VAL A 54 1.81 5.39 3.12
N ALA A 55 1.65 5.54 4.43
CA ALA A 55 0.72 4.75 5.23
C ALA A 55 -0.45 5.65 5.67
N TYR A 56 -1.64 5.37 5.17
CA TYR A 56 -2.85 6.12 5.44
C TYR A 56 -3.56 5.51 6.67
N ALA A 57 -3.56 6.25 7.78
CA ALA A 57 -4.09 5.78 9.07
C ALA A 57 -5.14 6.75 9.66
N THR A 58 -6.09 6.22 10.42
CA THR A 58 -7.04 7.08 11.16
C THR A 58 -6.37 7.85 12.27
N ASN A 59 -6.83 9.08 12.48
CA ASN A 59 -6.51 9.85 13.66
C ASN A 59 -7.52 9.57 14.78
N ASN A 60 -7.09 9.03 15.92
CA ASN A 60 -7.95 8.92 17.11
C ASN A 60 -7.27 9.31 18.43
N ASN A 61 -6.13 10.02 18.38
CA ASN A 61 -5.40 10.56 19.55
C ASN A 61 -5.07 9.57 20.68
N ARG A 62 -5.18 8.26 20.47
CA ARG A 62 -4.79 7.25 21.45
C ARG A 62 -3.29 7.00 21.43
N GLU A 63 -2.72 6.70 22.59
CA GLU A 63 -1.27 6.57 22.78
C GLU A 63 -0.68 5.36 22.04
N ASP A 64 -1.40 4.23 22.07
CA ASP A 64 -1.08 3.03 21.30
C ASP A 64 -0.95 3.32 19.79
N GLN A 65 -1.86 4.14 19.25
CA GLN A 65 -1.82 4.53 17.85
C GLN A 65 -0.68 5.47 17.53
N ARG A 66 -0.36 6.45 18.41
CA ARG A 66 0.82 7.30 18.21
C ARG A 66 2.11 6.48 18.17
N HIS A 67 2.24 5.50 19.05
CA HIS A 67 3.39 4.61 19.05
C HIS A 67 3.47 3.80 17.74
N PHE A 68 2.37 3.23 17.30
CA PHE A 68 2.31 2.51 16.02
C PHE A 68 2.63 3.39 14.81
N GLN A 69 2.14 4.63 14.78
CA GLN A 69 2.50 5.62 13.75
C GLN A 69 4.00 5.94 13.78
N GLY A 70 4.59 6.08 14.97
CA GLY A 70 6.04 6.22 15.14
C GLY A 70 6.82 5.02 14.59
N LEU A 71 6.33 3.80 14.80
CA LEU A 71 6.93 2.59 14.24
C LEU A 71 6.88 2.59 12.71
N LEU A 72 5.74 2.92 12.10
CA LEU A 72 5.62 3.04 10.64
C LEU A 72 6.61 4.07 10.08
N ALA A 73 6.74 5.23 10.74
CA ALA A 73 7.70 6.25 10.37
C ALA A 73 9.15 5.73 10.48
N SER A 74 9.48 5.00 11.54
CA SER A 74 10.81 4.40 11.72
C SER A 74 11.18 3.36 10.64
N TYR A 75 10.18 2.73 10.01
CA TYR A 75 10.38 1.81 8.88
C TYR A 75 10.57 2.55 7.54
N GLY A 76 10.24 3.83 7.49
CA GLY A 76 10.38 4.68 6.29
C GLY A 76 9.06 5.05 5.61
N PHE A 77 7.92 4.87 6.27
CA PHE A 77 6.64 5.39 5.77
C PHE A 77 6.45 6.86 6.15
N GLN A 78 5.96 7.65 5.21
CA GLN A 78 5.24 8.88 5.53
C GLN A 78 3.84 8.49 6.05
N VAL A 79 3.54 8.84 7.30
CA VAL A 79 2.23 8.55 7.88
C VAL A 79 1.27 9.71 7.57
N GLN A 80 0.23 9.43 6.79
CA GLN A 80 -0.84 10.35 6.48
C GLN A 80 -2.04 10.05 7.38
N LEU A 81 -2.45 11.03 8.18
CA LEU A 81 -3.56 10.87 9.12
C LEU A 81 -4.86 11.43 8.56
N SER A 82 -5.96 10.68 8.72
CA SER A 82 -7.28 11.17 8.32
C SER A 82 -7.63 12.49 9.01
N SER A 83 -8.05 13.48 8.23
CA SER A 83 -8.66 14.70 8.75
C SER A 83 -10.08 14.40 9.25
N TYR A 84 -10.33 14.51 10.56
CA TYR A 84 -11.68 14.34 11.11
C TYR A 84 -12.50 15.61 10.84
N ASN A 85 -13.11 15.68 9.65
CA ASN A 85 -14.10 16.70 9.36
C ASN A 85 -15.47 16.18 9.81
N VAL A 86 -16.19 16.97 10.62
CA VAL A 86 -17.45 16.63 11.30
C VAL A 86 -18.57 16.12 10.36
N HIS A 87 -18.42 16.29 9.05
CA HIS A 87 -19.43 16.00 8.03
C HIS A 87 -19.14 14.75 7.17
N SER A 88 -18.02 14.04 7.40
CA SER A 88 -17.71 12.80 6.67
C SER A 88 -16.98 11.80 7.55
N SER A 89 -17.24 10.50 7.35
CA SER A 89 -16.46 9.46 8.03
C SER A 89 -14.98 9.58 7.64
N GLY A 90 -14.07 9.43 8.62
CA GLY A 90 -12.63 9.60 8.41
C GLY A 90 -12.06 8.63 7.37
N GLN A 91 -12.63 7.44 7.23
CA GLN A 91 -12.25 6.45 6.23
C GLN A 91 -12.54 6.93 4.80
N VAL A 92 -13.73 7.49 4.54
CA VAL A 92 -14.09 7.98 3.20
C VAL A 92 -13.24 9.18 2.81
N SER A 93 -12.92 10.07 3.76
CA SER A 93 -11.99 11.18 3.47
C SER A 93 -10.61 10.67 3.10
N MET A 94 -10.10 9.69 3.85
CA MET A 94 -8.77 9.14 3.64
C MET A 94 -8.65 8.35 2.33
N GLU A 95 -9.69 7.58 1.95
CA GLU A 95 -9.71 6.91 0.64
C GLU A 95 -9.62 7.93 -0.50
N ARG A 96 -10.34 9.05 -0.43
CA ARG A 96 -10.26 10.11 -1.45
C ARG A 96 -8.88 10.77 -1.51
N GLU A 97 -8.29 11.08 -0.35
CA GLU A 97 -6.94 11.65 -0.26
C GLU A 97 -5.91 10.69 -0.90
N MET A 98 -5.96 9.40 -0.51
CA MET A 98 -5.08 8.36 -1.06
C MET A 98 -5.23 8.23 -2.59
N ARG A 99 -6.46 8.25 -3.12
CA ARG A 99 -6.69 8.21 -4.57
C ARG A 99 -6.08 9.41 -5.29
N SER A 100 -6.23 10.60 -4.72
CA SER A 100 -5.68 11.84 -5.29
C SER A 100 -4.15 11.79 -5.34
N ASP A 101 -3.52 11.36 -4.26
CA ASP A 101 -2.07 11.23 -4.16
C ASP A 101 -1.53 10.22 -5.18
N ILE A 102 -2.12 9.01 -5.24
CA ILE A 102 -1.72 7.98 -6.20
C ILE A 102 -1.84 8.50 -7.63
N LEU A 103 -2.96 9.16 -7.97
CA LEU A 103 -3.17 9.71 -9.31
C LEU A 103 -2.11 10.76 -9.66
N HIS A 104 -1.81 11.68 -8.73
CA HIS A 104 -0.81 12.71 -8.93
C HIS A 104 0.59 12.12 -9.12
N ASP A 105 1.00 11.23 -8.21
CA ASP A 105 2.33 10.65 -8.18
C ASP A 105 2.56 9.65 -9.32
N SER A 106 1.52 9.00 -9.84
CA SER A 106 1.65 7.96 -10.87
C SER A 106 2.38 8.42 -12.15
N ARG A 107 2.43 9.74 -12.46
CA ARG A 107 3.16 10.23 -13.64
C ARG A 107 4.68 10.08 -13.55
N GLN A 108 5.21 10.16 -12.33
CA GLN A 108 6.65 10.14 -12.03
C GLN A 108 7.17 8.77 -11.55
N LEU A 109 6.27 7.79 -11.42
CA LEU A 109 6.58 6.45 -10.94
C LEU A 109 6.61 5.47 -12.12
N ASP A 110 7.55 4.53 -12.07
CA ASP A 110 7.57 3.41 -13.01
C ASP A 110 6.56 2.31 -12.61
N ARG A 111 6.24 2.21 -11.32
CA ARG A 111 5.29 1.23 -10.79
C ARG A 111 4.69 1.68 -9.46
N ILE A 112 3.43 1.31 -9.25
CA ILE A 112 2.66 1.63 -8.04
C ILE A 112 2.43 0.34 -7.27
N ILE A 113 2.67 0.39 -5.96
CA ILE A 113 2.39 -0.69 -5.03
C ILE A 113 1.24 -0.24 -4.14
N LEU A 114 0.12 -0.96 -4.21
CA LEU A 114 -1.08 -0.67 -3.45
C LEU A 114 -1.33 -1.80 -2.46
N ALA A 115 -1.40 -1.48 -1.16
CA ALA A 115 -1.76 -2.47 -0.13
C ALA A 115 -3.16 -2.17 0.41
N THR A 116 -4.15 -2.92 -0.07
CA THR A 116 -5.56 -2.85 0.35
C THR A 116 -6.34 -4.04 -0.23
N GLY A 117 -7.40 -4.45 0.46
CA GLY A 117 -8.46 -5.33 -0.05
C GLY A 117 -9.69 -4.58 -0.56
N ASN A 118 -9.75 -3.25 -0.40
CA ASN A 118 -10.92 -2.43 -0.70
C ASN A 118 -11.10 -2.21 -2.21
N GLY A 119 -12.22 -2.70 -2.76
CA GLY A 119 -12.56 -2.55 -4.18
C GLY A 119 -12.82 -1.11 -4.65
N GLY A 120 -12.84 -0.12 -3.76
CA GLY A 120 -13.01 1.30 -4.12
C GLY A 120 -11.99 1.81 -5.13
N PHE A 121 -10.80 1.19 -5.24
CA PHE A 121 -9.68 1.64 -6.10
C PHE A 121 -9.73 1.20 -7.57
N GLU A 122 -10.71 0.37 -7.97
CA GLU A 122 -10.82 -0.20 -9.33
C GLU A 122 -10.75 0.86 -10.45
N ASP A 123 -11.64 1.87 -10.41
CA ASP A 123 -11.68 2.91 -11.45
C ASP A 123 -10.37 3.71 -11.56
N LEU A 124 -9.69 3.90 -10.42
CA LEU A 124 -8.41 4.61 -10.39
C LEU A 124 -7.33 3.78 -11.09
N ILE A 125 -7.28 2.48 -10.82
CA ILE A 125 -6.34 1.55 -11.45
C ILE A 125 -6.52 1.58 -12.96
N HIS A 126 -7.76 1.44 -13.43
CA HIS A 126 -8.07 1.50 -14.87
C HIS A 126 -7.64 2.83 -15.49
N HIS A 127 -7.88 3.96 -14.80
CA HIS A 127 -7.46 5.27 -15.25
C HIS A 127 -5.94 5.36 -15.41
N ILE A 128 -5.18 4.96 -14.38
CA ILE A 128 -3.72 5.03 -14.38
C ILE A 128 -3.13 4.14 -15.47
N LYS A 129 -3.61 2.90 -15.61
CA LYS A 129 -3.14 1.99 -16.66
C LYS A 129 -3.42 2.54 -18.05
N ARG A 130 -4.60 3.13 -18.29
CA ARG A 130 -4.98 3.68 -19.59
C ARG A 130 -4.25 4.98 -19.93
N ILE A 131 -4.17 5.92 -18.99
CA ILE A 131 -3.70 7.29 -19.26
C ILE A 131 -2.22 7.44 -18.95
N HIS A 132 -1.74 6.89 -17.83
CA HIS A 132 -0.34 7.03 -17.42
C HIS A 132 0.50 5.79 -17.79
N GLN A 133 -0.13 4.70 -18.24
CA GLN A 133 0.54 3.47 -18.68
C GLN A 133 1.47 2.90 -17.61
N ARG A 134 1.09 3.03 -16.34
CA ARG A 134 1.88 2.52 -15.21
C ARG A 134 1.30 1.22 -14.67
N PRO A 135 2.14 0.17 -14.50
CA PRO A 135 1.71 -1.05 -13.86
C PRO A 135 1.45 -0.84 -12.37
N ILE A 136 0.51 -1.62 -11.84
CA ILE A 136 0.11 -1.59 -10.44
C ILE A 136 0.19 -3.00 -9.86
N ASP A 137 0.83 -3.10 -8.70
CA ASP A 137 0.92 -4.32 -7.92
C ASP A 137 0.04 -4.19 -6.67
N LEU A 138 -0.77 -5.20 -6.40
CA LEU A 138 -1.70 -5.23 -5.28
C LEU A 138 -1.21 -6.20 -4.21
N TYR A 139 -1.08 -5.71 -2.98
CA TYR A 139 -0.96 -6.54 -1.79
C TYR A 139 -2.30 -6.57 -1.05
N GLY A 140 -2.83 -7.77 -0.82
CA GLY A 140 -4.13 -7.93 -0.17
C GLY A 140 -4.33 -9.33 0.40
N VAL A 141 -5.16 -9.46 1.43
CA VAL A 141 -5.45 -10.75 2.07
C VAL A 141 -6.36 -11.59 1.17
N PRO A 142 -5.99 -12.83 0.80
CA PRO A 142 -6.83 -13.74 0.04
C PRO A 142 -8.21 -13.95 0.70
N GLY A 143 -9.26 -13.96 -0.12
CA GLY A 143 -10.64 -14.11 0.37
C GLY A 143 -11.25 -12.86 1.01
N LEU A 144 -10.44 -11.83 1.33
CA LEU A 144 -10.89 -10.54 1.85
C LEU A 144 -10.49 -9.35 0.94
N THR A 145 -10.00 -9.65 -0.26
CA THR A 145 -9.68 -8.70 -1.32
C THR A 145 -10.74 -8.82 -2.41
N ALA A 146 -11.29 -7.69 -2.86
CA ALA A 146 -12.32 -7.70 -3.91
C ALA A 146 -11.77 -8.27 -5.24
N GLN A 147 -12.46 -9.27 -5.82
CA GLN A 147 -11.99 -9.92 -7.05
C GLN A 147 -11.78 -8.94 -8.21
N ARG A 148 -12.73 -8.01 -8.40
CA ARG A 148 -12.61 -6.93 -9.40
C ARG A 148 -11.34 -6.08 -9.27
N LEU A 149 -10.82 -5.93 -8.05
CA LEU A 149 -9.57 -5.22 -7.79
C LEU A 149 -8.36 -6.06 -8.21
N ILE A 150 -8.39 -7.36 -7.93
CA ILE A 150 -7.37 -8.33 -8.36
C ILE A 150 -7.31 -8.38 -9.89
N ASP A 151 -8.46 -8.40 -10.56
CA ASP A 151 -8.55 -8.48 -12.02
C ASP A 151 -8.07 -7.20 -12.71
N ALA A 152 -8.13 -6.05 -12.03
CA ALA A 152 -7.74 -4.75 -12.58
C ALA A 152 -6.22 -4.50 -12.57
N VAL A 153 -5.49 -5.11 -11.62
CA VAL A 153 -4.05 -4.86 -11.42
C VAL A 153 -3.17 -5.71 -12.33
N ASP A 154 -1.87 -5.42 -12.38
CA ASP A 154 -0.90 -6.14 -13.20
C ASP A 154 -0.35 -7.37 -12.47
N GLN A 155 -0.17 -7.25 -11.16
CA GLN A 155 0.25 -8.35 -10.30
C GLN A 155 -0.49 -8.29 -8.97
N TYR A 156 -0.89 -9.46 -8.47
CA TYR A 156 -1.45 -9.63 -7.14
C TYR A 156 -0.48 -10.45 -6.29
N PHE A 157 -0.14 -9.88 -5.13
CA PHE A 157 0.71 -10.45 -4.10
C PHE A 157 -0.14 -10.76 -2.88
N PRO A 158 -0.49 -12.03 -2.65
CA PRO A 158 -1.20 -12.46 -1.47
C PRO A 158 -0.48 -12.05 -0.18
N ILE A 159 -1.20 -11.44 0.77
CA ILE A 159 -0.69 -11.33 2.14
C ILE A 159 -0.85 -12.68 2.80
N ASP A 160 0.28 -13.35 3.05
CA ASP A 160 0.38 -14.65 3.69
C ASP A 160 1.34 -14.61 4.89
N ALA A 161 1.65 -15.78 5.45
CA ALA A 161 2.48 -15.94 6.64
C ALA A 161 3.85 -15.22 6.59
N SER A 162 4.44 -15.02 5.41
CA SER A 162 5.72 -14.31 5.26
C SER A 162 5.65 -12.84 5.66
N LEU A 163 4.46 -12.25 5.57
CA LEU A 163 4.18 -10.84 5.88
C LEU A 163 3.45 -10.64 7.21
N LEU A 164 3.45 -11.66 8.09
CA LEU A 164 2.73 -11.62 9.36
C LEU A 164 3.68 -11.60 10.57
N LEU A 165 3.23 -10.92 11.62
CA LEU A 165 3.76 -10.99 12.97
C LEU A 165 2.73 -11.70 13.85
N GLY A 166 3.17 -12.71 14.59
CA GLY A 166 2.33 -13.38 15.59
C GLY A 166 1.89 -12.39 16.67
N ILE A 167 0.65 -12.56 17.17
CA ILE A 167 0.19 -11.80 18.33
C ILE A 167 0.72 -12.50 19.58
N PRO A 168 1.57 -11.85 20.39
CA PRO A 168 2.08 -12.49 21.60
C PRO A 168 0.91 -12.84 22.53
N ILE A 169 0.85 -14.11 22.94
CA ILE A 169 -0.11 -14.58 23.94
C ILE A 169 0.30 -13.91 25.26
N ARG A 170 -0.54 -13.01 25.78
CA ARG A 170 -0.38 -12.48 27.14
C ARG A 170 -0.98 -13.51 28.10
N TRP A 171 -0.17 -14.01 29.03
CA TRP A 171 -0.58 -14.84 30.17
C TRP A 171 -0.96 -13.93 31.34
#